data_AF-L8MZZ4-F1
#
_entry.id   AF-L8MZZ4-F1
#
_cell.length_a   1.000
_cell.length_b   1.000
_cell.length_c   1.000
_cell.angle_alpha   90.00
_cell.angle_beta   90.00
_cell.angle_gamma   90.00
#
_symmetry.space_group_name_H-M   'P 1'
#
loop_
_entity.id
_entity.type
_entity.pdbx_description
1 polymer ?
#
loop_
_entity_poly.entity_id
_entity_poly.type
_entity_poly.pdbx_seq_one_letter_code
_entity_poly.pdbx_strand_id
1 'polypeptide(L)'
;MPKWFNTAGPCKPDIHYMLSATERLPEIKQLIAQENYFVIHAPRQVGKTTAILTLAQELTASGQYTAVMLSLEVGAAFSDDLGAAELAILGEWKQSIRFR
;
A
#
# COMPACT_ATOMS: atom_id res chain seq x y z
N MET A 1 0.20 22.83 -18.35
CA MET A 1 -0.93 22.09 -18.94
C MET A 1 -1.78 21.52 -17.81
N PRO A 2 -3.12 21.46 -17.94
CA PRO A 2 -3.95 20.76 -16.98
C PRO A 2 -3.62 19.25 -16.99
N LYS A 3 -3.58 18.62 -15.82
CA LYS A 3 -3.38 17.18 -15.67
C LYS A 3 -4.59 16.42 -16.25
N TRP A 4 -4.40 15.20 -16.76
CA TRP A 4 -5.48 14.37 -17.34
C TRP A 4 -5.64 13.01 -16.64
N PHE A 5 -6.81 12.38 -16.76
CA PHE A 5 -7.06 11.06 -16.18
C PHE A 5 -6.35 9.96 -16.97
N ASN A 6 -5.60 9.12 -16.28
CA ASN A 6 -5.04 7.90 -16.87
C ASN A 6 -5.93 6.69 -16.55
N THR A 7 -6.33 5.97 -17.60
CA THR A 7 -7.15 4.75 -17.49
C THR A 7 -6.37 3.47 -17.77
N ALA A 8 -5.08 3.56 -18.16
CA ALA A 8 -4.25 2.41 -18.49
C ALA A 8 -2.82 2.53 -17.92
N GLY A 9 -2.33 1.50 -17.24
CA GLY A 9 -0.97 1.46 -16.69
C GLY A 9 -0.75 2.37 -15.46
N PRO A 10 0.51 2.52 -15.01
CA PRO A 10 0.83 3.27 -13.79
C PRO A 10 0.57 4.77 -13.89
N CYS A 11 0.03 5.38 -12.82
CA CYS A 11 -0.15 6.82 -12.76
C CYS A 11 1.14 7.57 -12.42
N LYS A 12 1.37 8.71 -13.10
CA LYS A 12 2.52 9.60 -12.90
C LYS A 12 2.05 10.91 -12.26
N PRO A 13 2.48 11.26 -11.02
CA PRO A 13 1.93 12.39 -10.27
C PRO A 13 2.14 13.77 -10.92
N ASP A 14 3.18 13.92 -11.71
CA ASP A 14 3.55 15.15 -12.42
C ASP A 14 2.60 15.47 -13.58
N ILE A 15 2.05 14.44 -14.24
CA ILE A 15 1.25 14.62 -15.48
C ILE A 15 -0.20 14.11 -15.37
N HIS A 16 -0.49 13.15 -14.49
CA HIS A 16 -1.82 12.56 -14.37
C HIS A 16 -2.62 13.19 -13.23
N TYR A 17 -3.92 13.42 -13.50
CA TYR A 17 -4.86 13.84 -12.48
C TYR A 17 -5.06 12.68 -11.50
N MET A 18 -4.67 12.90 -10.25
CA MET A 18 -4.76 11.94 -9.16
C MET A 18 -5.39 12.63 -7.96
N LEU A 19 -6.37 11.98 -7.35
CA LEU A 19 -6.80 12.32 -6.00
C LEU A 19 -5.83 11.66 -5.03
N SER A 20 -5.38 12.40 -4.00
CA SER A 20 -4.54 11.78 -2.98
C SER A 20 -5.29 10.61 -2.36
N ALA A 21 -4.56 9.55 -1.99
CA ALA A 21 -5.15 8.40 -1.32
C ALA A 21 -5.82 8.82 0.00
N THR A 22 -5.22 9.80 0.64
CA THR A 22 -5.50 10.26 1.99
C THR A 22 -6.70 11.21 2.03
N GLU A 23 -6.91 12.04 0.99
CA GLU A 23 -8.18 12.78 0.83
C GLU A 23 -9.36 11.85 0.55
N ARG A 24 -9.13 10.70 -0.10
CA ARG A 24 -10.17 9.68 -0.32
C ARG A 24 -10.48 8.85 0.92
N LEU A 25 -9.61 8.89 1.93
CA LEU A 25 -9.68 8.09 3.15
C LEU A 25 -9.46 8.97 4.39
N PRO A 26 -10.33 9.97 4.65
CA PRO A 26 -10.08 11.01 5.65
C PRO A 26 -9.91 10.46 7.08
N GLU A 27 -10.55 9.34 7.39
CA GLU A 27 -10.51 8.71 8.72
C GLU A 27 -9.23 7.90 8.98
N ILE A 28 -8.45 7.57 7.94
CA ILE A 28 -7.34 6.59 8.04
C ILE A 28 -6.23 7.08 8.96
N LYS A 29 -5.94 8.39 8.96
CA LYS A 29 -4.92 8.99 9.83
C LYS A 29 -5.30 8.89 11.30
N GLN A 30 -6.59 9.06 11.60
CA GLN A 30 -7.09 8.94 12.96
C GLN A 30 -7.03 7.48 13.43
N LEU A 31 -7.41 6.52 12.57
CA LEU A 31 -7.29 5.10 12.87
C LEU A 31 -5.85 4.69 13.17
N ILE A 32 -4.88 5.18 12.38
CA ILE A 32 -3.45 4.96 12.63
C ILE A 32 -3.01 5.57 13.96
N ALA A 33 -3.39 6.81 14.25
CA ALA A 33 -3.04 7.48 15.50
C ALA A 33 -3.64 6.81 16.75
N GLN A 34 -4.72 6.03 16.57
CA GLN A 34 -5.36 5.22 17.62
C GLN A 34 -4.85 3.78 17.65
N GLU A 35 -3.84 3.42 16.86
CA GLU A 35 -3.28 2.07 16.75
C GLU A 35 -4.31 0.99 16.33
N ASN A 36 -5.33 1.41 15.57
CA ASN A 36 -6.39 0.52 15.11
C ASN A 36 -6.01 -0.24 13.83
N TYR A 37 -6.50 -1.48 13.74
CA TYR A 37 -6.51 -2.23 12.49
C TYR A 37 -7.67 -1.77 11.60
N PHE A 38 -7.42 -1.63 10.29
CA PHE A 38 -8.44 -1.26 9.32
C PHE A 38 -8.31 -2.07 8.03
N VAL A 39 -9.42 -2.20 7.31
CA VAL A 39 -9.51 -2.93 6.04
C VAL A 39 -10.05 -1.98 4.97
N ILE A 40 -9.40 -1.95 3.81
CA ILE A 40 -9.89 -1.19 2.65
C ILE A 40 -10.70 -2.12 1.74
N HIS A 41 -12.03 -2.01 1.82
CA HIS A 41 -12.94 -2.74 0.93
C HIS A 41 -13.28 -1.90 -0.30
N ALA A 42 -12.89 -2.37 -1.49
CA ALA A 42 -13.27 -1.74 -2.76
C ALA A 42 -13.20 -2.74 -3.93
N PRO A 43 -13.88 -2.50 -5.07
CA PRO A 43 -13.86 -3.38 -6.24
C PRO A 43 -12.44 -3.65 -6.80
N ARG A 44 -12.29 -4.66 -7.64
CA ARG A 44 -11.01 -4.94 -8.32
C ARG A 44 -10.60 -3.73 -9.18
N GLN A 45 -9.29 -3.47 -9.29
CA GLN A 45 -8.69 -2.43 -10.15
C GLN A 45 -9.02 -0.97 -9.84
N VAL A 46 -9.63 -0.64 -8.69
CA VAL A 46 -9.91 0.75 -8.27
C VAL A 46 -8.73 1.47 -7.59
N GLY A 47 -7.51 0.93 -7.72
CA GLY A 47 -6.29 1.56 -7.17
C GLY A 47 -6.12 1.45 -5.65
N LYS A 48 -6.62 0.37 -5.01
CA LYS A 48 -6.40 0.10 -3.57
C LYS A 48 -4.91 0.02 -3.22
N THR A 49 -4.14 -0.76 -3.99
CA THR A 49 -2.69 -0.91 -3.82
C THR A 49 -1.99 0.44 -3.97
N THR A 50 -2.34 1.20 -5.01
CA THR A 50 -1.82 2.56 -5.20
C THR A 50 -2.13 3.45 -4.00
N ALA A 51 -3.36 3.37 -3.47
CA ALA A 51 -3.77 4.17 -2.32
C ALA A 51 -2.93 3.85 -1.06
N ILE A 52 -2.75 2.57 -0.74
CA ILE A 52 -1.94 2.14 0.40
C ILE A 52 -0.47 2.55 0.22
N LEU A 53 0.08 2.42 -1.00
CA LEU A 53 1.47 2.82 -1.26
C LEU A 53 1.68 4.33 -1.10
N THR A 54 0.77 5.15 -1.61
CA THR A 54 0.82 6.60 -1.42
C THR A 54 0.70 6.97 0.05
N LEU A 55 -0.20 6.33 0.80
CA LEU A 55 -0.33 6.54 2.24
C LEU A 55 0.97 6.18 2.99
N ALA A 56 1.58 5.04 2.67
CA ALA A 56 2.84 4.62 3.28
C ALA A 56 3.97 5.63 3.01
N GLN A 57 4.05 6.16 1.78
CA GLN A 57 5.01 7.21 1.42
C GLN A 57 4.76 8.50 2.22
N GLU A 58 3.51 8.95 2.33
CA GLU A 58 3.17 10.15 3.11
C GLU A 58 3.48 9.99 4.60
N LEU A 59 3.15 8.84 5.18
CA LEU A 59 3.45 8.52 6.58
C LEU A 59 4.96 8.52 6.83
N THR A 60 5.73 7.93 5.93
CA THR A 60 7.20 7.89 6.02
C THR A 60 7.80 9.27 5.85
N ALA A 61 7.32 10.05 4.87
CA ALA A 61 7.78 11.41 4.61
C ALA A 61 7.45 12.39 5.76
N SER A 62 6.42 12.09 6.56
CA SER A 62 6.09 12.90 7.74
C SER A 62 7.16 12.84 8.85
N GLY A 63 8.03 11.83 8.83
CA GLY A 63 9.04 11.58 9.86
C GLY A 63 8.48 11.01 11.18
N GLN A 64 7.15 10.91 11.33
CA GLN A 64 6.52 10.37 12.54
C GLN A 64 6.39 8.84 12.50
N TYR A 65 6.34 8.26 11.31
CA TYR A 65 6.11 6.84 11.10
C TYR A 65 7.15 6.27 10.15
N THR A 66 7.47 4.99 10.31
CA THR A 66 8.14 4.19 9.28
C THR A 66 7.12 3.21 8.74
N ALA A 67 6.65 3.44 7.51
CA ALA A 67 5.65 2.56 6.90
C ALA A 67 6.34 1.41 6.14
N VAL A 68 5.95 0.19 6.46
CA VAL A 68 6.43 -1.02 5.78
C VAL A 68 5.27 -1.68 5.05
N MET A 69 5.48 -2.01 3.78
CA MET A 69 4.52 -2.76 2.96
C MET A 69 5.11 -4.13 2.65
N LEU A 70 4.36 -5.18 3.00
CA LEU A 70 4.66 -6.57 2.69
C LEU A 70 3.42 -7.22 2.08
N SER A 71 3.62 -8.15 1.14
CA SER A 71 2.56 -9.01 0.65
C SER A 71 2.49 -10.28 1.51
N LEU A 72 1.28 -10.66 1.92
CA LEU A 72 1.05 -11.94 2.61
C LEU A 72 0.65 -13.05 1.63
N GLU A 73 0.48 -12.74 0.33
CA GLU A 73 -0.07 -13.67 -0.66
C GLU A 73 0.78 -14.93 -0.81
N VAL A 74 2.11 -14.81 -0.74
CA VAL A 74 3.04 -15.95 -0.85
C VAL A 74 2.94 -16.93 0.31
N GLY A 75 2.46 -16.48 1.48
CA GLY A 75 2.23 -17.34 2.64
C GLY A 75 0.98 -18.21 2.51
N ALA A 76 0.04 -17.85 1.62
CA ALA A 76 -1.23 -18.57 1.48
C ALA A 76 -1.06 -20.02 1.03
N ALA A 77 0.04 -20.37 0.37
CA ALA A 77 0.37 -21.74 -0.02
C ALA A 77 0.75 -22.66 1.17
N PHE A 78 1.01 -22.08 2.34
CA PHE A 78 1.48 -22.77 3.55
C PHE A 78 0.49 -22.59 4.71
N SER A 79 -0.82 -22.65 4.45
CA SER A 79 -1.85 -22.39 5.46
C SER A 79 -1.76 -23.26 6.71
N ASP A 80 -1.18 -24.46 6.58
CA ASP A 80 -1.04 -25.44 7.66
C ASP A 80 0.35 -25.42 8.32
N ASP A 81 1.27 -24.60 7.81
CA ASP A 81 2.63 -24.45 8.33
C ASP A 81 2.99 -22.96 8.45
N LEU A 82 2.76 -22.42 9.65
CA LEU A 82 3.03 -21.02 9.96
C LEU A 82 4.51 -20.64 9.76
N GLY A 83 5.43 -21.56 10.06
CA GLY A 83 6.87 -21.29 9.91
C GLY A 83 7.27 -21.18 8.44
N ALA A 84 6.75 -22.08 7.60
CA ALA A 84 6.95 -22.00 6.15
C ALA A 84 6.30 -20.74 5.56
N ALA A 85 5.10 -20.38 6.01
CA ALA A 85 4.42 -19.14 5.59
C ALA A 85 5.25 -17.89 5.94
N GLU A 86 5.74 -17.80 7.17
CA GLU A 86 6.57 -16.68 7.62
C GLU A 86 7.85 -16.55 6.80
N LEU A 87 8.57 -17.66 6.59
CA LEU A 87 9.80 -17.67 5.79
C LEU A 87 9.54 -17.24 4.33
N ALA A 88 8.42 -17.67 3.74
CA ALA A 88 8.03 -17.27 2.39
C ALA A 88 7.75 -15.75 2.32
N ILE A 89 6.97 -15.22 3.27
CA ILE A 89 6.62 -13.79 3.35
C ILE A 89 7.88 -12.94 3.55
N LEU A 90 8.74 -13.29 4.51
CA LEU A 90 9.99 -12.57 4.78
C LEU A 90 10.97 -12.68 3.60
N GLY A 91 10.97 -13.81 2.89
CA GLY A 91 11.76 -14.03 1.69
C GLY A 91 11.34 -13.10 0.55
N GLU A 92 10.04 -13.02 0.26
CA GLU A 92 9.49 -12.11 -0.75
C GLU A 92 9.78 -10.65 -0.39
N TRP A 93 9.55 -10.27 0.87
CA TRP A 93 9.77 -8.91 1.32
C TRP A 93 11.24 -8.48 1.16
N LYS A 94 12.20 -9.35 1.53
CA LYS A 94 13.64 -9.09 1.32
C LYS A 94 14.01 -8.91 -0.15
N GLN A 95 13.32 -9.58 -1.07
CA GLN A 95 13.55 -9.41 -2.50
C GLN A 95 12.92 -8.10 -3.01
N SER A 96 11.70 -7.78 -2.61
CA SER A 96 10.98 -6.60 -3.11
C SER A 96 11.58 -5.27 -2.64
N ILE A 97 12.16 -5.21 -1.43
CA ILE A 97 12.86 -4.00 -0.95
C ILE A 97 14.18 -3.73 -1.68
N ARG A 98 14.82 -4.74 -2.29
CA ARG A 98 16.09 -4.56 -3.00
C ARG A 98 15.95 -3.78 -4.32
N PHE A 99 14.72 -3.71 -4.84
CA PHE A 99 14.41 -3.09 -6.13
C PHE A 99 13.59 -1.80 -6.00
N ARG A 100 13.44 -1.27 -4.78
CA ARG A 100 12.83 0.05 -4.48
C ARG A 100 13.90 1.03 -4.03
#